data_AF-A0A7L0KX64-F1
#
_entry.id   AF-A0A7L0KX64-F1
#
_cell.length_a   1.000
_cell.length_b   1.000
_cell.length_c   1.000
_cell.angle_alpha   90.00
_cell.angle_beta   90.00
_cell.angle_gamma   90.00
#
_symmetry.space_group_name_H-M   'P 1'
#
loop_
_entity.id
_entity.type
_entity.pdbx_description
1 polymer ?
#
loop_
_entity_poly.entity_id
_entity_poly.type
_entity_poly.pdbx_seq_one_letter_code
_entity_poly.pdbx_strand_id
1 'polypeptide(L)'
;QCDLQGLWRNELGSNMTILATNTAGTFSGSYHTAVAATNKQMLVSPLQGVQQHPSARRPPMFGLTVQWQFSDSTTVFVGQCFVDHDGKETLE
;
A
#
# COMPACT_ATOMS: atom_id res chain seq x y z
N GLN A 1 12.27 -10.25 0.96
CA GLN A 1 11.45 -10.27 2.17
C GLN A 1 11.21 -8.84 2.57
N CYS A 2 9.95 -8.42 2.55
CA CYS A 2 9.48 -7.04 2.58
C CYS A 2 9.86 -6.18 1.38
N ASP A 3 9.72 -6.76 0.18
CA ASP A 3 9.53 -5.98 -1.03
C ASP A 3 8.05 -5.63 -1.12
N LEU A 4 7.71 -4.34 -1.14
CA LEU A 4 6.30 -3.94 -1.21
C LEU A 4 5.70 -4.21 -2.59
N GLN A 5 6.53 -4.42 -3.62
CA GLN A 5 6.05 -4.74 -4.95
C GLN A 5 5.19 -6.01 -4.92
N GLY A 6 3.94 -5.90 -5.37
CA GLY A 6 3.04 -7.03 -5.42
C GLY A 6 1.56 -6.66 -5.27
N LEU A 7 0.75 -7.70 -5.07
CA LEU A 7 -0.67 -7.59 -4.81
C LEU A 7 -0.92 -7.84 -3.32
N TRP A 8 -1.62 -6.91 -2.70
CA TRP A 8 -1.96 -6.92 -1.29
C TRP A 8 -3.47 -6.88 -1.13
N ARG A 9 -3.98 -7.52 -0.08
CA ARG A 9 -5.39 -7.48 0.29
C ARG A 9 -5.51 -7.29 1.79
N ASN A 10 -6.40 -6.37 2.20
CA ASN A 10 -6.69 -6.14 3.61
C ASN A 10 -7.93 -6.94 4.07
N GLU A 11 -8.19 -6.90 5.37
CA GLU A 11 -9.30 -7.53 6.08
C GLU A 11 -10.68 -7.03 5.65
N LEU A 12 -10.78 -5.80 5.13
CA LEU A 12 -12.01 -5.26 4.54
C LEU A 12 -12.28 -5.78 3.13
N GLY A 13 -11.32 -6.50 2.53
CA GLY A 13 -11.42 -7.03 1.18
C GLY A 13 -10.95 -6.09 0.08
N SER A 14 -10.37 -4.94 0.43
CA SER A 14 -9.75 -4.01 -0.52
C SER A 14 -8.48 -4.63 -1.11
N ASN A 15 -8.25 -4.40 -2.41
CA ASN A 15 -7.05 -4.87 -3.10
C ASN A 15 -6.14 -3.68 -3.44
N MET A 16 -4.85 -3.88 -3.31
CA MET A 16 -3.82 -2.88 -3.62
C MET A 16 -2.75 -3.54 -4.48
N THR A 17 -2.32 -2.87 -5.54
CA THR A 17 -1.15 -3.27 -6.34
C THR A 17 -0.07 -2.21 -6.19
N ILE A 18 1.11 -2.61 -5.77
CA ILE A 18 2.30 -1.75 -5.69
C ILE A 18 3.28 -2.18 -6.78
N LEU A 19 3.72 -1.21 -7.58
CA LEU A 19 4.72 -1.41 -8.63
C LEU A 19 6.14 -1.39 -8.05
N ALA A 20 7.12 -1.75 -8.87
CA ALA A 20 8.52 -1.79 -8.46
C ALA A 20 8.98 -0.46 -7.85
N THR A 21 9.61 -0.54 -6.68
CA THR A 21 10.18 0.59 -5.97
C THR A 21 11.48 1.04 -6.65
N ASN A 22 11.65 2.35 -6.85
CA ASN A 22 12.87 2.89 -7.45
C ASN A 22 14.03 2.99 -6.43
N THR A 23 15.21 3.39 -6.89
CA THR A 23 16.41 3.50 -6.04
C THR A 23 16.30 4.53 -4.90
N ALA A 24 15.38 5.50 -5.03
CA ALA A 24 15.07 6.48 -3.98
C ALA A 24 14.02 5.98 -2.98
N GLY A 25 13.51 4.76 -3.14
CA GLY A 25 12.45 4.21 -2.28
C GLY A 25 11.04 4.62 -2.70
N THR A 26 10.87 5.39 -3.78
CA THR A 26 9.55 5.82 -4.27
C THR A 26 8.89 4.71 -5.06
N PHE A 27 7.58 4.54 -4.87
CA PHE A 27 6.75 3.61 -5.62
C PHE A 27 5.42 4.24 -6.01
N SER A 28 4.79 3.66 -7.02
CA SER A 28 3.43 3.97 -7.45
C SER A 28 2.60 2.69 -7.50
N GLY A 29 1.28 2.84 -7.66
CA GLY A 29 0.40 1.69 -7.69
C GLY A 29 -1.06 2.06 -7.90
N SER A 30 -1.92 1.10 -7.57
CA SER A 30 -3.35 1.27 -7.57
C SER A 30 -4.00 0.68 -6.33
N TYR A 31 -5.11 1.28 -5.91
CA TYR A 31 -5.92 0.85 -4.79
C TYR A 31 -7.37 0.68 -5.27
N HIS A 32 -7.94 -0.48 -5.01
CA HIS A 32 -9.35 -0.78 -5.24
C HIS A 32 -10.00 -1.10 -3.89
N THR A 33 -10.67 -0.10 -3.32
CA THR A 33 -11.33 -0.26 -2.04
C THR A 33 -12.60 -1.11 -2.17
N ALA A 34 -12.88 -1.93 -1.16
CA ALA A 34 -14.13 -2.67 -1.03
C ALA A 34 -15.23 -1.86 -0.30
N VAL A 35 -14.86 -0.76 0.36
CA VAL A 35 -15.77 0.09 1.13
C VAL A 35 -15.52 1.58 0.87
N ALA A 36 -16.56 2.40 0.93
CA ALA A 36 -16.44 3.85 0.81
C ALA A 36 -17.55 4.58 1.57
N ALA A 37 -17.25 5.76 2.12
CA ALA A 37 -18.23 6.65 2.77
C ALA A 37 -18.95 7.56 1.76
N THR A 38 -19.29 7.02 0.59
CA THR A 38 -20.00 7.73 -0.48
C THR A 38 -20.88 6.75 -1.26
N ASN A 39 -21.94 7.26 -1.90
CA ASN A 39 -22.83 6.48 -2.75
C ASN A 39 -22.35 6.40 -4.21
N LYS A 40 -21.20 7.00 -4.53
CA LYS A 40 -20.59 6.93 -5.86
C LYS A 40 -20.04 5.51 -6.10
N GLN A 41 -20.02 5.08 -7.36
CA GLN A 41 -19.40 3.83 -7.76
C GLN A 41 -17.90 3.87 -7.42
N MET A 42 -17.41 2.85 -6.71
CA MET A 42 -15.99 2.72 -6.39
C MET A 42 -15.20 2.46 -7.68
N LEU A 43 -14.11 3.20 -7.85
CA LEU A 43 -13.20 3.09 -8.99
C LEU A 43 -11.79 2.80 -8.48
N VAL A 44 -11.04 2.04 -9.27
CA VAL A 44 -9.60 1.86 -9.04
C VAL A 44 -8.94 3.24 -9.03
N SER A 45 -8.18 3.51 -7.98
CA SER A 45 -7.60 4.82 -7.70
C SER A 45 -6.08 4.74 -7.62
N PRO A 46 -5.32 5.70 -8.17
CA PRO A 46 -3.88 5.68 -8.11
C PRO A 46 -3.37 5.91 -6.68
N LEU A 47 -2.21 5.30 -6.38
CA LEU A 47 -1.46 5.60 -5.16
C LEU A 47 -0.01 5.95 -5.50
N GLN A 48 0.61 6.73 -4.62
CA GLN A 48 2.05 7.03 -4.63
C GLN A 48 2.59 6.95 -3.20
N GLY A 49 3.81 6.47 -3.03
CA GLY A 49 4.40 6.32 -1.72
C GLY A 49 5.91 6.25 -1.72
N VAL A 50 6.47 6.14 -0.53
CA VAL A 50 7.89 5.98 -0.26
C VAL A 50 8.10 4.91 0.80
N GLN A 51 9.10 4.06 0.59
CA GLN A 51 9.57 3.06 1.52
C GLN A 51 10.98 3.43 1.96
N GLN A 52 11.27 3.30 3.24
CA GLN A 52 12.64 3.40 3.73
C GLN A 52 13.49 2.26 3.18
N HIS A 53 14.75 2.55 2.84
CA HIS A 53 15.67 1.49 2.43
C HIS A 53 15.72 0.39 3.50
N PRO A 54 15.60 -0.89 3.10
CA PRO A 54 15.71 -2.00 4.02
C PRO A 54 17.06 -1.92 4.77
N SER A 55 17.01 -2.02 6.09
CA SER A 55 18.19 -2.11 6.93
C SER A 55 18.24 -3.48 7.59
N ALA A 56 19.43 -4.03 7.82
CA ALA A 56 19.61 -5.35 8.42
C ALA A 56 19.00 -5.50 9.83
N ARG A 57 18.60 -4.39 10.48
CA ARG A 57 18.14 -4.38 11.88
C ARG A 57 16.65 -4.13 12.05
N ARG A 58 15.95 -3.61 11.05
CA ARG A 58 14.53 -3.22 11.17
C ARG A 58 13.80 -3.41 9.86
N PRO A 59 12.58 -3.96 9.89
CA PRO A 59 11.74 -3.99 8.71
C PRO A 59 11.48 -2.57 8.19
N PRO A 60 11.42 -2.37 6.87
CA PRO A 60 11.28 -1.05 6.28
C PRO A 60 9.89 -0.46 6.58
N MET A 61 9.86 0.79 7.04
CA MET A 61 8.63 1.58 7.13
C MET A 61 8.28 2.17 5.77
N PHE A 62 6.99 2.37 5.50
CA PHE A 62 6.51 3.00 4.29
C PHE A 62 5.36 3.95 4.58
N GLY A 63 5.15 4.89 3.67
CA GLY A 63 3.96 5.72 3.61
C GLY A 63 3.45 5.83 2.19
N LEU A 64 2.13 5.86 2.02
CA LEU A 64 1.51 6.07 0.72
C LEU A 64 0.27 6.96 0.83
N THR A 65 -0.04 7.63 -0.27
CA THR A 65 -1.23 8.46 -0.47
C THR A 65 -2.06 7.85 -1.58
N VAL A 66 -3.36 7.70 -1.36
CA VAL A 66 -4.34 7.29 -2.36
C VAL A 66 -5.18 8.50 -2.76
N GLN A 67 -5.17 8.81 -4.05
CA GLN A 67 -6.02 9.85 -4.64
C GLN A 67 -7.27 9.21 -5.23
N TRP A 68 -8.41 9.31 -4.54
CA TRP A 68 -9.64 8.62 -4.95
C TRP A 68 -10.21 9.18 -6.25
N GLN A 69 -10.41 8.33 -7.26
CA GLN A 69 -10.96 8.76 -8.57
C GLN A 69 -12.48 8.98 -8.56
N PHE A 70 -13.13 8.62 -7.45
CA PHE A 70 -14.58 8.67 -7.30
C PHE A 70 -15.01 9.55 -6.12
N SER A 71 -14.10 10.32 -5.50
CA SER A 71 -14.38 11.18 -4.35
C SER A 71 -13.37 12.33 -4.31
N ASP A 72 -13.74 13.47 -3.74
CA ASP A 72 -12.81 14.59 -3.52
C ASP A 72 -11.92 14.39 -2.26
N SER A 73 -11.99 13.19 -1.65
CA SER A 73 -11.22 12.83 -0.48
C SER A 73 -9.84 12.25 -0.85
N THR A 74 -8.97 12.16 0.15
CA THR A 74 -7.65 11.53 0.04
C THR A 74 -7.41 10.70 1.30
N THR A 75 -6.75 9.57 1.15
CA THR A 75 -6.35 8.73 2.30
C THR A 75 -4.84 8.53 2.29
N VAL A 76 -4.24 8.62 3.47
CA VAL A 76 -2.83 8.31 3.67
C VAL A 76 -2.70 7.10 4.58
N PHE A 77 -1.78 6.21 4.24
CA PHE A 77 -1.41 5.06 5.06
C PHE A 77 0.07 5.19 5.42
N VAL A 78 0.42 4.84 6.65
CA VAL A 78 1.80 4.69 7.09
C VAL A 78 1.88 3.38 7.84
N GLY A 79 2.90 2.59 7.58
CA GLY A 79 3.01 1.27 8.15
C GLY A 79 4.40 0.67 8.01
N GLN A 80 4.51 -0.59 8.39
CA GLN A 80 5.71 -1.40 8.35
C GLN A 80 5.38 -2.79 7.83
N CYS A 81 6.27 -3.35 7.01
CA CYS A 81 6.13 -4.73 6.57
C CYS A 81 6.73 -5.67 7.62
N PHE A 82 6.03 -6.74 7.98
CA PHE A 82 6.50 -7.80 8.85
C PHE A 82 6.50 -9.13 8.10
N VAL A 83 7.39 -10.04 8.52
CA VAL A 83 7.44 -11.41 8.02
C VAL A 83 7.38 -12.34 9.23
N ASP A 84 6.43 -13.29 9.24
CA ASP A 84 6.32 -14.26 10.31
C ASP A 84 7.26 -15.46 10.14
N HIS A 85 7.17 -16.42 11.07
CA HIS A 85 8.02 -17.61 11.08
C HIS A 85 7.75 -18.57 9.90
N ASP A 86 6.56 -18.48 9.29
CA ASP A 86 6.16 -19.24 8.11
C ASP A 86 6.53 -18.51 6.81
N GLY A 87 7.12 -17.31 6.91
CA GLY A 87 7.50 -16.48 5.77
C GLY A 87 6.34 -15.67 5.18
N LYS A 88 5.18 -15.61 5.85
CA LYS A 88 4.05 -14.80 5.41
C LYS A 88 4.32 -13.33 5.73
N GLU A 89 4.09 -12.49 4.73
CA GLU A 89 4.29 -11.04 4.83
C GLU A 89 2.98 -10.33 5.19
N THR A 90 3.04 -9.36 6.11
CA THR A 90 1.92 -8.48 6.48
C THR A 90 2.35 -7.03 6.46
N LEU A 91 1.41 -6.12 6.16
CA LEU A 91 1.61 -4.67 6.25
C LEU A 91 0.74 -4.17 7.40
N GLU A 92 1.38 -3.59 8.43
CA GLU A 92 0.72 -3.05 9.63
C GLU A 92 0.92 -1.54 9.74
#